data_AF-A0A1B0CJN2-F1
#
_entry.id   AF-A0A1B0CJN2-F1
#
_cell.length_a   1.000
_cell.length_b   1.000
_cell.length_c   1.000
_cell.angle_alpha   90.00
_cell.angle_beta   90.00
_cell.angle_gamma   90.00
#
_symmetry.space_group_name_H-M   'P 1'
#
loop_
_entity.id
_entity.type
_entity.pdbx_description
1 polymer ?
#
loop_
_entity_poly.entity_id
_entity_poly.type
_entity_poly.pdbx_seq_one_letter_code
_entity_poly.pdbx_strand_id
1 'polypeptide(L)'
;MTEEIDDLEFFQQDFTTASEWEIFTARLEEIFHEWKLPFVNVIGNKLARNQLSTCDWMHTEEKINFADVELLIRRYTAKLEDAEGVEKTAEKKVEEGVRECQAFGDLMSLENDFSILDEKIEGELHPIARWYGLRDFVVVSPTGQSIKNESQIRILLSSVHIAVAESNCEVPVFVQVLEKSHCVFLGLCEFQSTRLSFDVVHLEKTPPPFKYLSGLLDMFKGKIGVQYEDPVSVGVRLNYRLGIFSGTSSFSGKWSSSFAPNPFSFDESDEEPEKFSVFPFGALCEPVEELILYCTWPHVADNVVIDSQTYSDFEPLQAPKWSLRARFEPLPACFLSSILEEYLHHLECKTTLSELLGDSFVGTAAAFESNPLDLLTEPKLPILTSVLPTLSRRSTRKDSQKSSGPIRDEQLMKMLYYLFPDAQEESQHPYQMAENEIYDPLKIKSASPDSLVQRLSALLAICYEYFGGYAAMAHLWMEFAQEMRYRVERCIQIPG
;
A
#
# COMPACT_ATOMS: atom_id res chain seq x y z
N MET A 1 81.50 0.00 41.02
CA MET A 1 80.51 -0.67 40.15
C MET A 1 79.21 0.04 40.44
N THR A 2 78.98 1.12 39.70
CA THR A 2 77.85 2.03 39.81
C THR A 2 77.21 1.94 38.45
N GLU A 3 76.12 1.19 38.34
CA GLU A 3 75.27 1.22 37.15
C GLU A 3 74.49 2.53 37.22
N GLU A 4 74.86 3.46 36.34
CA GLU A 4 74.07 4.64 36.02
C GLU A 4 72.81 4.12 35.33
N ILE A 5 71.67 4.24 36.01
CA ILE A 5 70.35 4.05 35.42
C ILE A 5 70.12 5.27 34.55
N ASP A 6 70.01 5.02 33.26
CA ASP A 6 69.80 6.02 32.22
C ASP A 6 68.36 6.55 32.33
N ASP A 7 68.15 7.61 33.12
CA ASP A 7 66.88 8.33 33.30
C ASP A 7 66.45 9.14 32.03
N LEU A 8 67.03 8.84 30.86
CA LEU A 8 66.75 9.49 29.58
C LEU A 8 65.67 8.82 28.72
N GLU A 9 65.13 7.66 29.11
CA GLU A 9 63.88 7.13 28.56
C GLU A 9 62.65 7.77 29.22
N PHE A 10 62.64 9.10 29.30
CA PHE A 10 61.41 9.83 29.53
C PHE A 10 60.60 9.77 28.23
N PHE A 11 59.62 8.88 28.17
CA PHE A 11 58.64 8.77 27.09
C PHE A 11 58.18 10.18 26.65
N GLN A 12 58.73 10.68 25.53
CA GLN A 12 58.11 11.79 24.81
C GLN A 12 56.82 11.22 24.21
N GLN A 13 55.73 11.37 24.96
CA GLN A 13 54.40 11.13 24.45
C GLN A 13 54.18 12.17 23.33
N ASP A 14 54.23 11.72 22.08
CA ASP A 14 53.96 12.56 20.92
C ASP A 14 52.51 13.06 21.02
N PHE A 15 52.33 14.34 21.39
CA PHE A 15 51.02 15.03 21.38
C PHE A 15 50.63 15.51 19.97
N THR A 16 51.29 15.00 18.93
CA THR A 16 51.08 15.38 17.53
C THR A 16 50.18 14.39 16.77
N THR A 17 49.79 13.28 17.41
CA THR A 17 48.80 12.35 16.86
C THR A 17 47.40 12.91 17.05
N ALA A 18 46.71 13.16 15.94
CA ALA A 18 45.32 13.59 15.96
C ALA A 18 44.48 12.58 16.74
N SER A 19 43.73 13.07 17.72
CA SER A 19 42.79 12.26 18.48
C SER A 19 41.70 11.71 17.56
N GLU A 20 41.10 10.58 17.93
CA GLU A 20 39.95 10.01 17.19
C GLU A 20 38.81 11.02 17.04
N TRP A 21 38.68 11.93 18.00
CA TRP A 21 37.71 13.02 17.98
C TRP A 21 38.04 14.12 16.97
N GLU A 22 39.30 14.52 16.86
CA GLU A 22 39.75 15.46 15.81
C GLU A 22 39.61 14.85 14.41
N ILE A 23 39.99 13.57 14.26
CA ILE A 23 39.85 12.84 12.98
C ILE A 23 38.38 12.78 12.56
N PHE A 24 37.49 12.47 13.50
CA PHE A 24 36.05 12.42 13.23
C PHE A 24 35.48 13.80 12.85
N THR A 25 35.86 14.85 13.59
CA THR A 25 35.39 16.22 13.34
C THR A 25 35.88 16.72 11.98
N ALA A 26 37.16 16.48 11.65
CA ALA A 26 37.72 16.81 10.34
C ALA A 26 37.02 16.06 9.20
N ARG A 27 36.68 14.77 9.38
CA ARG A 27 35.92 14.03 8.37
C ARG A 27 34.51 14.58 8.19
N LEU A 28 33.83 15.00 9.27
CA LEU A 28 32.53 15.66 9.16
C LEU A 28 32.61 16.96 8.33
N GLU A 29 33.62 17.79 8.59
CA GLU A 29 33.86 19.02 7.83
C GLU A 29 34.12 18.74 6.34
N GLU A 30 34.92 17.71 6.04
CA GLU A 30 35.21 17.27 4.68
C GLU A 30 33.92 16.89 3.95
N ILE A 31 33.04 16.09 4.57
CA ILE A 31 31.73 15.74 4.00
C ILE A 31 30.88 16.98 3.74
N PHE A 32 30.83 17.92 4.68
CA PHE A 32 30.05 19.15 4.52
C PHE A 32 30.55 19.99 3.33
N HIS A 33 31.86 20.04 3.12
CA HIS A 33 32.47 20.67 1.96
C HIS A 33 32.23 19.90 0.65
N GLU A 34 32.37 18.57 0.65
CA GLU A 34 32.08 17.70 -0.51
C GLU A 34 30.63 17.85 -0.97
N TRP A 35 29.69 17.91 -0.02
CA TRP A 35 28.26 18.09 -0.26
C TRP A 35 27.85 19.54 -0.51
N LYS A 36 28.82 20.48 -0.46
CA LYS A 36 28.64 21.91 -0.69
C LYS A 36 27.57 22.56 0.20
N LEU A 37 27.40 22.08 1.43
CA LEU A 37 26.44 22.62 2.41
C LEU A 37 26.67 24.11 2.75
N PRO A 38 27.92 24.62 2.79
CA PRO A 38 28.17 26.05 3.02
C PRO A 38 27.74 26.97 1.86
N PHE A 39 27.56 26.39 0.66
CA PHE A 39 27.29 27.13 -0.58
C PHE A 39 25.86 26.93 -1.09
N VAL A 40 24.92 26.58 -0.21
CA VAL A 40 23.50 26.53 -0.56
C VAL A 40 23.00 27.97 -0.77
N ASN A 41 23.23 28.48 -1.97
CA ASN A 41 23.00 29.88 -2.34
C ASN A 41 21.59 30.15 -2.90
N VAL A 42 20.77 29.12 -3.06
CA VAL A 42 19.42 29.25 -3.63
C VAL A 42 18.42 29.16 -2.50
N ILE A 43 17.85 30.30 -2.12
CA ILE A 43 16.63 30.33 -1.31
C ILE A 43 15.54 29.70 -2.20
N GLY A 44 15.07 28.53 -1.80
CA GLY A 44 13.95 27.86 -2.44
C GLY A 44 12.67 28.65 -2.26
N ASN A 45 11.75 28.51 -3.21
CA ASN A 45 10.44 29.17 -3.13
C ASN A 45 9.70 28.81 -1.83
N LYS A 46 8.77 29.67 -1.40
CA LYS A 46 7.90 29.39 -0.26
C LYS A 46 7.18 28.05 -0.48
N LEU A 47 7.21 27.19 0.54
CA LEU A 47 6.56 25.87 0.45
C LEU A 47 5.05 26.04 0.25
N ALA A 48 4.51 25.32 -0.72
CA ALA A 48 3.08 25.16 -0.89
C ALA A 48 2.51 24.24 0.20
N ARG A 49 1.17 24.22 0.30
CA ARG A 49 0.44 23.41 1.28
C ARG A 49 0.72 21.93 1.09
N ASN A 50 1.17 21.26 2.15
CA ASN A 50 1.51 19.83 2.16
C ASN A 50 2.58 19.42 1.13
N GLN A 51 3.37 20.35 0.61
CA GLN A 51 4.34 20.07 -0.45
C GLN A 51 5.42 19.09 0.01
N LEU A 52 5.82 19.14 1.28
CA LEU A 52 6.83 18.24 1.85
C LEU A 52 6.36 16.77 1.90
N SER A 53 5.05 16.55 2.04
CA SER A 53 4.47 15.20 2.04
C SER A 53 4.22 14.64 0.64
N THR A 54 4.11 15.49 -0.38
CA THR A 54 3.84 15.07 -1.76
C THR A 54 5.07 15.00 -2.65
N CYS A 55 6.19 15.59 -2.22
CA CYS A 55 7.40 15.66 -3.02
C CYS A 55 8.26 14.39 -2.88
N ASP A 56 9.06 14.13 -3.92
CA ASP A 56 10.11 13.11 -3.86
C ASP A 56 11.30 13.58 -3.01
N TRP A 57 11.86 12.68 -2.21
CA TRP A 57 13.02 12.95 -1.37
C TRP A 57 14.30 12.33 -1.96
N MET A 58 15.36 13.13 -2.07
CA MET A 58 16.72 12.64 -2.35
C MET A 58 17.46 12.39 -1.05
N HIS A 59 18.25 11.33 -1.03
CA HIS A 59 19.20 11.09 0.04
C HIS A 59 20.61 10.83 -0.50
N THR A 60 21.59 11.47 0.12
CA THR A 60 23.01 11.14 -0.05
C THR A 60 23.53 10.63 1.28
N GLU A 61 24.24 9.50 1.27
CA GLU A 61 24.68 8.86 2.50
C GLU A 61 26.18 8.54 2.48
N GLU A 62 26.79 8.65 3.66
CA GLU A 62 28.19 8.35 3.87
C GLU A 62 28.43 7.78 5.27
N LYS A 63 29.39 6.87 5.39
CA LYS A 63 29.73 6.18 6.63
C LYS A 63 31.01 6.74 7.23
N ILE A 64 30.98 7.08 8.51
CA ILE A 64 32.15 7.47 9.30
C ILE A 64 32.23 6.60 10.54
N ASN A 65 33.45 6.29 10.99
CA ASN A 65 33.68 5.67 12.29
C ASN A 65 34.09 6.72 13.33
N PHE A 66 33.46 6.67 14.50
CA PHE A 66 33.90 7.38 15.70
C PHE A 66 34.31 6.35 16.75
N ALA A 67 35.62 6.17 16.93
CA ALA A 67 36.19 5.05 17.70
C ALA A 67 35.61 3.70 17.21
N ASP A 68 34.93 2.96 18.09
CA ASP A 68 34.30 1.67 17.80
C ASP A 68 32.86 1.76 17.25
N VAL A 69 32.33 2.99 17.06
CA VAL A 69 30.95 3.20 16.62
C VAL A 69 30.92 3.64 15.16
N GLU A 70 30.33 2.82 14.30
CA GLU A 70 30.02 3.21 12.91
C GLU A 70 28.76 4.09 12.89
N LEU A 71 28.92 5.29 12.33
CA LEU A 71 27.90 6.30 12.14
C LEU A 71 27.60 6.44 10.65
N LEU A 72 26.34 6.63 10.33
CA LEU A 72 25.83 6.91 8.99
C LEU A 72 25.28 8.32 8.95
N ILE A 73 25.83 9.12 8.07
CA ILE A 73 25.42 10.49 7.81
C ILE A 73 24.57 10.46 6.56
N ARG A 74 23.34 10.93 6.68
CA ARG A 74 22.43 11.07 5.54
C ARG A 74 21.97 12.51 5.41
N ARG A 75 22.13 13.10 4.23
CA ARG A 75 21.43 14.33 3.86
C ARG A 75 20.09 13.96 3.24
N TYR A 76 19.03 14.64 3.65
CA TYR A 76 17.71 14.54 3.06
C TYR A 76 17.38 15.87 2.39
N THR A 77 17.00 15.83 1.11
CA THR A 77 16.66 17.04 0.35
C THR A 77 15.37 16.79 -0.46
N ALA A 78 14.37 17.64 -0.28
CA ALA A 78 13.12 17.60 -1.03
C ALA A 78 13.32 18.08 -2.48
N LYS A 79 12.86 17.29 -3.47
CA LYS A 79 12.76 17.73 -4.86
C LYS A 79 11.49 18.56 -5.03
N LEU A 80 11.65 19.86 -5.10
CA LEU A 80 10.56 20.77 -5.38
C LEU A 80 10.63 21.13 -6.86
N GLU A 81 9.57 20.84 -7.62
CA GLU A 81 9.44 21.39 -8.97
C GLU A 81 9.29 22.91 -8.84
N ASP A 82 10.25 23.64 -9.38
CA ASP A 82 10.10 25.08 -9.56
C ASP A 82 8.88 25.30 -10.44
N ALA A 83 7.90 26.06 -9.95
CA ALA A 83 6.74 26.45 -10.75
C ALA A 83 7.23 26.94 -12.12
N GLU A 84 6.90 26.17 -13.16
CA GLU A 84 7.25 26.49 -14.55
C GLU A 84 6.80 27.92 -14.85
N GLY A 85 7.75 28.86 -14.97
CA GLY A 85 7.42 30.26 -15.22
C GLY A 85 8.34 31.32 -14.63
N VAL A 86 9.42 30.96 -13.92
CA VAL A 86 10.53 31.91 -13.70
C VAL A 86 11.67 31.46 -14.58
N GLU A 87 11.77 32.08 -15.76
CA GLU A 87 12.96 32.05 -16.59
C GLU A 87 14.21 32.15 -15.71
N LYS A 88 15.27 31.44 -16.10
CA LYS A 88 16.64 31.58 -15.59
C LYS A 88 17.20 32.98 -15.94
N THR A 89 16.54 34.03 -15.50
CA THR A 89 16.93 35.44 -15.58
C THR A 89 16.91 36.00 -14.18
N ALA A 90 17.88 35.53 -13.39
CA ALA A 90 18.31 36.13 -12.15
C ALA A 90 19.69 35.55 -11.81
N GLU A 91 20.72 35.83 -12.59
CA GLU A 91 21.66 36.91 -12.20
C GLU A 91 20.93 38.10 -11.53
N LYS A 92 20.26 37.85 -10.40
CA LYS A 92 19.87 38.91 -9.50
C LYS A 92 21.19 39.37 -8.91
N LYS A 93 21.62 40.54 -9.39
CA LYS A 93 22.53 41.43 -8.67
C LYS A 93 22.29 41.21 -7.19
N VAL A 94 23.34 40.81 -6.49
CA VAL A 94 23.41 40.85 -5.04
C VAL A 94 23.19 42.32 -4.67
N GLU A 95 21.93 42.72 -4.51
CA GLU A 95 21.61 43.85 -3.66
C GLU A 95 22.10 43.42 -2.28
N GLU A 96 22.87 44.29 -1.63
CA GLU A 96 23.33 44.17 -0.25
C GLU A 96 22.13 44.21 0.72
N GLY A 97 21.25 43.22 0.59
CA GLY A 97 20.16 42.90 1.50
C GLY A 97 20.55 41.73 2.38
N VAL A 98 19.94 41.64 3.55
CA VAL A 98 20.14 40.57 4.52
C VAL A 98 19.86 39.22 3.86
N ARG A 99 20.90 38.40 3.65
CA ARG A 99 20.73 37.00 3.22
C ARG A 99 19.89 36.29 4.28
N GLU A 100 18.80 35.64 3.88
CA GLU A 100 17.98 34.81 4.78
C GLU A 100 18.41 33.35 4.70
N CYS A 101 18.40 32.65 5.83
CA CYS A 101 18.65 31.22 5.89
C CYS A 101 17.41 30.44 5.46
N GLN A 102 17.56 29.48 4.55
CA GLN A 102 16.44 28.65 4.08
C GLN A 102 15.72 27.94 5.22
N ALA A 103 16.47 27.39 6.18
CA ALA A 103 15.89 26.69 7.33
C ALA A 103 15.03 27.62 8.19
N PHE A 104 15.39 28.91 8.31
CA PHE A 104 14.59 29.88 9.06
C PHE A 104 13.29 30.22 8.32
N GLY A 105 13.36 30.36 6.99
CA GLY A 105 12.16 30.54 6.17
C GLY A 105 11.20 29.35 6.25
N ASP A 106 11.76 28.13 6.26
CA ASP A 106 11.00 26.89 6.37
C ASP A 106 10.32 26.75 7.74
N LEU A 107 11.02 27.06 8.83
CA LEU A 107 10.48 27.02 10.19
C LEU A 107 9.30 27.98 10.40
N MET A 108 9.27 29.08 9.67
CA MET A 108 8.20 30.07 9.73
C MET A 108 7.03 29.76 8.77
N SER A 109 7.13 28.67 8.00
CA SER A 109 6.13 28.31 6.98
C SER A 109 5.01 27.42 7.54
N LEU A 110 3.85 28.03 7.76
CA LEU A 110 2.64 27.37 8.32
C LEU A 110 1.98 26.33 7.39
N GLU A 111 2.34 26.33 6.10
CA GLU A 111 1.65 25.52 5.08
C GLU A 111 1.86 24.00 5.24
N ASN A 112 2.84 23.59 6.07
CA ASN A 112 3.21 22.18 6.28
C ASN A 112 3.11 21.71 7.75
N ASP A 113 2.66 22.56 8.70
CA ASP A 113 2.51 22.24 10.13
C ASP A 113 1.68 20.98 10.39
N PHE A 114 0.69 20.75 9.54
CA PHE A 114 -0.27 19.65 9.64
C PHE A 114 -0.18 18.68 8.47
N SER A 115 1.05 18.31 8.07
CA SER A 115 1.33 17.38 6.97
C SER A 115 0.45 16.12 7.04
N ILE A 116 -0.09 15.71 5.87
CA ILE A 116 -1.01 14.59 5.73
C ILE A 116 -0.19 13.32 5.46
N LEU A 117 0.29 12.66 6.50
CA LEU A 117 1.11 11.45 6.34
C LEU A 117 0.60 10.30 7.16
N ASP A 118 0.77 9.11 6.60
CA ASP A 118 0.42 7.88 7.27
C ASP A 118 1.47 7.57 8.35
N GLU A 119 1.05 7.33 9.59
CA GLU A 119 1.99 7.00 10.67
C GLU A 119 2.51 5.56 10.58
N LYS A 120 1.89 4.73 9.72
CA LYS A 120 2.22 3.30 9.59
C LYS A 120 2.89 2.92 8.26
N ILE A 121 2.94 3.80 7.28
CA ILE A 121 3.63 3.50 6.02
C ILE A 121 5.09 3.94 6.20
N GLU A 122 5.96 2.96 6.41
CA GLU A 122 7.41 3.17 6.37
C GLU A 122 7.79 3.79 5.01
N GLY A 123 8.24 5.04 5.00
CA GLY A 123 9.00 5.59 3.86
C GLY A 123 8.59 6.95 3.27
N GLU A 124 7.47 7.57 3.65
CA GLU A 124 7.00 8.74 2.88
C GLU A 124 7.51 10.11 3.39
N LEU A 125 7.82 10.27 4.69
CA LEU A 125 8.45 11.50 5.19
C LEU A 125 9.27 11.25 6.46
N HIS A 126 10.47 11.81 6.53
CA HIS A 126 11.30 11.76 7.72
C HIS A 126 10.67 12.56 8.88
N PRO A 127 10.69 12.07 10.14
CA PRO A 127 10.07 12.77 11.28
C PRO A 127 10.51 14.22 11.46
N ILE A 128 11.80 14.52 11.21
CA ILE A 128 12.35 15.88 11.28
C ILE A 128 11.67 16.84 10.30
N ALA A 129 11.45 16.41 9.05
CA ALA A 129 10.75 17.21 8.06
C ALA A 129 9.30 17.47 8.48
N ARG A 130 8.66 16.49 9.13
CA ARG A 130 7.29 16.62 9.68
C ARG A 130 7.21 17.58 10.87
N TRP A 131 8.18 17.53 11.78
CA TRP A 131 8.14 18.30 13.03
C TRP A 131 8.59 19.75 12.87
N TYR A 132 9.60 19.99 12.03
CA TYR A 132 10.21 21.30 11.86
C TYR A 132 9.93 21.92 10.48
N GLY A 133 9.25 21.22 9.57
CA GLY A 133 8.92 21.75 8.25
C GLY A 133 10.13 21.97 7.34
N LEU A 134 11.26 21.30 7.60
CA LEU A 134 12.52 21.50 6.89
C LEU A 134 12.55 20.74 5.56
N ARG A 135 13.00 21.40 4.49
CA ARG A 135 13.17 20.77 3.15
C ARG A 135 14.57 20.18 2.90
N ASP A 136 15.58 20.61 3.66
CA ASP A 136 16.96 20.14 3.55
C ASP A 136 17.58 20.05 4.94
N PHE A 137 18.09 18.87 5.31
CA PHE A 137 18.73 18.63 6.61
C PHE A 137 19.64 17.40 6.56
N VAL A 138 20.58 17.32 7.50
CA VAL A 138 21.51 16.19 7.65
C VAL A 138 21.20 15.44 8.95
N VAL A 139 21.26 14.12 8.92
CA VAL A 139 21.06 13.24 10.08
C VAL A 139 22.27 12.33 10.24
N VAL A 140 22.91 12.40 11.40
CA VAL A 140 23.95 11.50 11.87
C VAL A 140 23.29 10.43 12.73
N SER A 141 23.33 9.17 12.29
CA SER A 141 22.66 8.05 12.96
C SER A 141 23.62 6.87 13.16
N PRO A 142 23.58 6.16 14.29
CA PRO A 142 24.41 4.97 14.47
C PRO A 142 23.92 3.81 13.57
N THR A 143 24.80 3.11 12.86
CA THR A 143 24.41 1.95 12.03
C THR A 143 24.07 0.75 12.93
N GLY A 144 24.93 0.47 13.90
CA GLY A 144 24.81 -0.64 14.85
C GLY A 144 24.06 -0.26 16.14
N GLN A 145 24.78 -0.28 17.26
CA GLN A 145 24.20 -0.03 18.58
C GLN A 145 23.79 1.43 18.77
N SER A 146 22.61 1.62 19.36
CA SER A 146 22.07 2.92 19.72
C SER A 146 22.91 3.62 20.80
N ILE A 147 23.13 4.93 20.63
CA ILE A 147 23.90 5.75 21.58
C ILE A 147 23.00 6.16 22.74
N LYS A 148 23.18 5.52 23.91
CA LYS A 148 22.38 5.79 25.13
C LYS A 148 23.14 6.61 26.19
N ASN A 149 24.46 6.67 26.10
CA ASN A 149 25.30 7.31 27.12
C ASN A 149 25.32 8.83 26.93
N GLU A 150 24.96 9.59 27.97
CA GLU A 150 24.94 11.05 27.95
C GLU A 150 26.29 11.67 27.57
N SER A 151 27.40 11.13 28.06
CA SER A 151 28.74 11.64 27.74
C SER A 151 29.06 11.47 26.25
N GLN A 152 28.69 10.33 25.66
CA GLN A 152 28.89 10.08 24.22
C GLN A 152 28.01 11.00 23.37
N ILE A 153 26.75 11.22 23.79
CA ILE A 153 25.83 12.16 23.14
C ILE A 153 26.42 13.58 23.15
N ARG A 154 26.92 14.05 24.30
CA ARG A 154 27.52 15.38 24.42
C ARG A 154 28.78 15.54 23.58
N ILE A 155 29.64 14.51 23.51
CA ILE A 155 30.85 14.53 22.66
C ILE A 155 30.47 14.60 21.19
N LEU A 156 29.52 13.77 20.74
CA LEU A 156 29.05 13.76 19.36
C LEU A 156 28.41 15.10 18.96
N LEU A 157 27.56 15.65 19.83
CA LEU A 157 27.00 16.99 19.63
C LEU A 157 28.11 18.04 19.55
N SER A 158 29.11 18.00 20.44
CA SER A 158 30.23 18.92 20.41
C SER A 158 31.00 18.83 19.09
N SER A 159 31.22 17.62 18.54
CA SER A 159 31.84 17.44 17.22
C SER A 159 31.01 18.09 16.11
N VAL A 160 29.68 17.88 16.11
CA VAL A 160 28.80 18.50 15.12
C VAL A 160 28.78 20.02 15.25
N HIS A 161 28.76 20.55 16.48
CA HIS A 161 28.86 22.00 16.72
C HIS A 161 30.12 22.61 16.11
N ILE A 162 31.27 21.97 16.30
CA ILE A 162 32.54 22.45 15.75
C ILE A 162 32.52 22.34 14.23
N ALA A 163 32.14 21.19 13.69
CA ALA A 163 32.10 20.97 12.25
C ALA A 163 31.17 21.96 11.54
N VAL A 164 29.99 22.25 12.10
CA VAL A 164 29.05 23.24 11.54
C VAL A 164 29.63 24.66 11.58
N ALA A 165 30.24 25.04 12.70
CA ALA A 165 30.83 26.37 12.86
C ALA A 165 32.04 26.60 11.94
N GLU A 166 32.96 25.65 11.86
CA GLU A 166 34.19 25.77 11.06
C GLU A 166 33.90 25.67 9.55
N SER A 167 32.99 24.77 9.15
CA SER A 167 32.60 24.65 7.74
C SER A 167 31.67 25.78 7.26
N ASN A 168 31.12 26.59 8.18
CA ASN A 168 30.01 27.52 7.90
C ASN A 168 28.80 26.81 7.25
N CYS A 169 28.42 25.65 7.79
CA CYS A 169 27.28 24.89 7.29
C CYS A 169 25.95 25.58 7.66
N GLU A 170 25.19 25.99 6.66
CA GLU A 170 23.89 26.65 6.85
C GLU A 170 22.71 25.67 6.90
N VAL A 171 22.98 24.37 6.68
CA VAL A 171 21.96 23.32 6.67
C VAL A 171 21.82 22.72 8.07
N PRO A 172 20.59 22.56 8.61
CA PRO A 172 20.37 21.93 9.90
C PRO A 172 20.97 20.53 9.98
N VAL A 173 21.78 20.27 11.02
CA VAL A 173 22.39 18.96 11.27
C VAL A 173 21.82 18.37 12.56
N PHE A 174 21.37 17.13 12.48
CA PHE A 174 20.75 16.39 13.57
C PHE A 174 21.55 15.13 13.90
N VAL A 175 21.54 14.76 15.18
CA VAL A 175 22.12 13.54 15.70
C VAL A 175 20.98 12.68 16.27
N GLN A 176 20.86 11.45 15.78
CA GLN A 176 19.92 10.48 16.34
C GLN A 176 20.52 9.84 17.59
N VAL A 177 19.83 10.00 18.71
CA VAL A 177 20.26 9.50 20.02
C VAL A 177 19.22 8.55 20.60
N LEU A 178 19.59 7.80 21.63
CA LEU A 178 18.76 6.76 22.24
C LEU A 178 18.34 5.69 21.21
N GLU A 179 17.25 4.98 21.47
CA GLU A 179 16.76 3.93 20.57
C GLU A 179 16.17 4.52 19.29
N LYS A 180 16.47 3.88 18.15
CA LYS A 180 15.97 4.31 16.83
C LYS A 180 14.44 4.40 16.79
N SER A 181 13.76 3.49 17.51
CA SER A 181 12.30 3.45 17.67
C SER A 181 11.72 4.71 18.29
N HIS A 182 12.46 5.39 19.17
CA HIS A 182 11.98 6.59 19.87
C HIS A 182 12.09 7.86 19.02
N CYS A 183 12.77 7.80 17.87
CA CYS A 183 12.94 8.94 16.96
C CYS A 183 13.47 10.21 17.67
N VAL A 184 14.41 10.07 18.60
CA VAL A 184 14.96 11.22 19.33
C VAL A 184 16.12 11.83 18.54
N PHE A 185 15.94 13.09 18.12
CA PHE A 185 16.92 13.85 17.35
C PHE A 185 17.28 15.12 18.10
N LEU A 186 18.58 15.40 18.16
CA LEU A 186 19.14 16.64 18.70
C LEU A 186 19.89 17.33 17.57
N GLY A 187 19.57 18.57 17.27
CA GLY A 187 20.13 19.25 16.12
C GLY A 187 20.56 20.68 16.37
N LEU A 188 21.32 21.21 15.42
CA LEU A 188 21.73 22.60 15.36
C LEU A 188 21.66 23.15 13.95
N CYS A 189 21.46 24.45 13.86
CA CYS A 189 21.64 25.24 12.65
C CYS A 189 22.31 26.56 13.03
N GLU A 190 23.35 26.94 12.31
CA GLU A 190 24.04 28.21 12.53
C GLU A 190 23.97 29.04 11.25
N PHE A 191 23.61 30.31 11.41
CA PHE A 191 23.60 31.25 10.32
C PHE A 191 24.00 32.64 10.82
N GLN A 192 25.12 33.15 10.31
CA GLN A 192 25.69 34.42 10.72
C GLN A 192 25.88 34.51 12.25
N SER A 193 25.14 35.38 12.93
CA SER A 193 25.19 35.56 14.38
C SER A 193 24.13 34.77 15.15
N THR A 194 23.27 34.02 14.46
CA THR A 194 22.13 33.33 15.06
C THR A 194 22.38 31.83 15.07
N ARG A 195 22.25 31.24 16.26
CA ARG A 195 22.28 29.79 16.46
C ARG A 195 20.89 29.31 16.86
N LEU A 196 20.44 28.25 16.21
CA LEU A 196 19.19 27.59 16.50
C LEU A 196 19.48 26.16 16.96
N SER A 197 18.91 25.79 18.10
CA SER A 197 19.00 24.45 18.68
C SER A 197 17.67 23.72 18.52
N PHE A 198 17.73 22.48 18.06
CA PHE A 198 16.57 21.61 17.91
C PHE A 198 16.63 20.51 18.96
N ASP A 199 15.73 20.56 19.94
CA ASP A 199 15.66 19.56 21.01
C ASP A 199 14.35 18.79 20.93
N VAL A 200 14.45 17.48 20.72
CA VAL A 200 13.32 16.55 20.84
C VAL A 200 13.40 15.82 22.17
N VAL A 201 12.30 15.84 22.93
CA VAL A 201 12.17 15.10 24.19
C VAL A 201 11.05 14.07 24.04
N HIS A 202 11.37 12.82 24.28
CA HIS A 202 10.38 11.74 24.32
C HIS A 202 9.92 11.50 25.76
N LEU A 203 8.61 11.56 26.01
CA LEU A 203 8.00 11.32 27.31
C LEU A 203 7.08 10.10 27.22
N GLU A 204 7.35 9.06 28.01
CA GLU A 204 6.50 7.86 28.06
C GLU A 204 5.08 8.19 28.56
N LYS A 205 4.97 9.15 29.48
CA LYS A 205 3.69 9.64 30.02
C LYS A 205 3.69 11.15 30.02
N THR A 206 2.69 11.75 29.37
CA THR A 206 2.51 13.20 29.36
C THR A 206 2.14 13.70 30.77
N PRO A 207 3.00 14.53 31.40
CA PRO A 207 2.67 15.18 32.67
C PRO A 207 1.38 15.99 32.54
N PRO A 208 0.54 16.06 33.58
CA PRO A 208 -0.69 16.85 33.56
C PRO A 208 -0.58 18.30 33.02
N PRO A 209 0.45 19.11 33.37
CA PRO A 209 0.55 20.47 32.84
C PRO A 209 0.78 20.52 31.32
N PHE A 210 1.42 19.51 30.74
CA PHE A 210 1.74 19.48 29.30
C PHE A 210 0.65 18.83 28.45
N LYS A 211 -0.53 18.57 29.04
CA LYS A 211 -1.69 18.06 28.30
C LYS A 211 -2.50 19.15 27.61
N TYR A 212 -2.38 20.39 28.06
CA TYR A 212 -3.16 21.53 27.60
C TYR A 212 -2.24 22.62 27.05
N LEU A 213 -2.76 23.44 26.14
CA LEU A 213 -2.00 24.51 25.48
C LEU A 213 -1.35 25.47 26.47
N SER A 214 -2.09 25.84 27.53
CA SER A 214 -1.60 26.76 28.57
C SER A 214 -0.25 26.33 29.17
N GLY A 215 -0.12 25.07 29.60
CA GLY A 215 1.14 24.60 30.17
C GLY A 215 2.24 24.38 29.14
N LEU A 216 1.90 24.12 27.87
CA LEU A 216 2.88 24.09 26.77
C LEU A 216 3.42 25.49 26.46
N LEU A 217 2.55 26.51 26.47
CA LEU A 217 2.94 27.91 26.29
C LEU A 217 3.80 28.41 27.45
N ASP A 218 3.47 28.06 28.70
CA ASP A 218 4.28 28.42 29.87
C ASP A 218 5.70 27.83 29.76
N MET A 219 5.82 26.56 29.35
CA MET A 219 7.10 25.93 29.09
C MET A 219 7.88 26.64 27.97
N PHE A 220 7.20 26.96 26.86
CA PHE A 220 7.82 27.63 25.72
C PHE A 220 8.32 29.04 26.06
N LYS A 221 7.46 29.87 26.67
CA LYS A 221 7.82 31.22 27.14
C LYS A 221 8.93 31.19 28.18
N GLY A 222 8.93 30.18 29.06
CA GLY A 222 10.01 29.95 30.03
C GLY A 222 11.37 29.68 29.38
N LYS A 223 11.42 29.04 28.19
CA LYS A 223 12.67 28.77 27.46
C LYS A 223 13.25 29.99 26.73
N ILE A 224 12.41 30.93 26.30
CA ILE A 224 12.86 32.13 25.56
C ILE A 224 13.69 33.06 26.46
N GLY A 225 13.49 33.01 27.78
CA GLY A 225 14.28 33.78 28.75
C GLY A 225 14.06 35.29 28.71
N VAL A 226 13.10 35.77 27.92
CA VAL A 226 12.71 37.18 27.76
C VAL A 226 11.21 37.30 28.00
N GLN A 227 10.77 38.39 28.65
CA GLN A 227 9.34 38.68 28.79
C GLN A 227 8.78 39.09 27.42
N TYR A 228 7.93 38.23 26.87
CA TYR A 228 7.31 38.44 25.56
C TYR A 228 5.94 39.09 25.76
N GLU A 229 5.79 40.34 25.31
CA GLU A 229 4.53 41.11 25.43
C GLU A 229 3.54 40.82 24.30
N ASP A 230 4.04 40.40 23.13
CA ASP A 230 3.20 40.11 21.97
C ASP A 230 2.47 38.76 22.12
N PRO A 231 1.26 38.62 21.56
CA PRO A 231 0.54 37.35 21.57
C PRO A 231 1.25 36.33 20.68
N VAL A 232 1.37 35.10 21.17
CA VAL A 232 1.95 33.98 20.42
C VAL A 232 0.86 33.38 19.54
N SER A 233 1.14 33.22 18.25
CA SER A 233 0.27 32.45 17.38
C SER A 233 0.52 30.95 17.53
N VAL A 234 -0.56 30.18 17.62
CA VAL A 234 -0.53 28.72 17.74
C VAL A 234 -1.42 28.08 16.69
N GLY A 235 -0.93 26.98 16.10
CA GLY A 235 -1.75 26.02 15.35
C GLY A 235 -2.16 24.86 16.25
N VAL A 236 -3.46 24.54 16.30
CA VAL A 236 -4.00 23.40 17.07
C VAL A 236 -4.78 22.47 16.15
N ARG A 237 -4.54 21.16 16.25
CA ARG A 237 -5.31 20.14 15.54
C ARG A 237 -5.70 19.01 16.49
N LEU A 238 -6.99 18.77 16.62
CA LEU A 238 -7.54 17.62 17.32
C LEU A 238 -7.76 16.48 16.33
N ASN A 239 -7.23 15.30 16.67
CA ASN A 239 -7.31 14.10 15.84
C ASN A 239 -8.26 13.10 16.51
N TYR A 240 -9.35 12.76 15.85
CA TYR A 240 -10.29 11.73 16.29
C TYR A 240 -10.13 10.51 15.38
N ARG A 241 -9.65 9.41 15.95
CA ARG A 241 -9.47 8.14 15.24
C ARG A 241 -10.65 7.23 15.55
N LEU A 242 -11.39 6.87 14.51
CA LEU A 242 -12.37 5.81 14.55
C LEU A 242 -11.71 4.56 13.95
N GLY A 243 -11.19 3.71 14.83
CA GLY A 243 -10.73 2.38 14.48
C GLY A 243 -11.87 1.38 14.65
N ILE A 244 -11.94 0.41 13.74
CA ILE A 244 -12.93 -0.67 13.74
C ILE A 244 -14.34 -0.14 13.44
N PHE A 245 -14.81 -0.38 12.22
CA PHE A 245 -16.23 -0.38 11.88
C PHE A 245 -16.87 -1.58 12.56
N SER A 246 -17.02 -1.53 13.89
CA SER A 246 -17.55 -2.63 14.70
C SER A 246 -19.03 -2.81 14.39
N GLY A 247 -19.23 -3.58 13.33
CA GLY A 247 -20.46 -4.08 12.78
C GLY A 247 -20.09 -5.33 11.99
N THR A 248 -19.70 -6.38 12.71
CA THR A 248 -19.87 -7.79 12.31
C THR A 248 -21.34 -8.18 12.08
N SER A 249 -22.16 -7.21 11.69
CA SER A 249 -23.53 -7.32 11.25
C SER A 249 -23.72 -6.36 10.09
N SER A 250 -23.64 -6.92 8.89
CA SER A 250 -24.15 -6.33 7.64
C SER A 250 -23.18 -5.55 6.75
N PHE A 251 -22.01 -6.12 6.44
CA PHE A 251 -21.63 -6.19 5.01
C PHE A 251 -22.45 -7.30 4.30
N SER A 252 -23.75 -7.35 4.60
CA SER A 252 -24.77 -8.26 4.05
C SER A 252 -26.02 -7.48 3.64
N GLY A 253 -25.92 -6.15 3.53
CA GLY A 253 -27.09 -5.29 3.39
C GLY A 253 -27.59 -5.16 1.97
N LYS A 254 -26.71 -4.80 1.02
CA LYS A 254 -27.11 -4.42 -0.35
C LYS A 254 -26.04 -4.60 -1.45
N TRP A 255 -24.88 -5.18 -1.16
CA TRP A 255 -23.99 -5.64 -2.24
C TRP A 255 -24.34 -7.08 -2.67
N SER A 256 -24.88 -7.90 -1.76
CA SER A 256 -25.52 -9.18 -2.12
C SER A 256 -26.80 -9.02 -2.94
N SER A 257 -27.23 -7.79 -3.26
CA SER A 257 -28.29 -7.51 -4.24
C SER A 257 -27.75 -6.90 -5.54
N SER A 258 -26.47 -6.50 -5.58
CA SER A 258 -25.80 -6.17 -6.85
C SER A 258 -25.18 -7.42 -7.49
N PHE A 259 -24.92 -8.45 -6.67
CA PHE A 259 -24.77 -9.83 -7.13
C PHE A 259 -26.09 -10.52 -6.94
N ALA A 260 -26.65 -11.07 -8.01
CA ALA A 260 -27.87 -11.87 -7.92
C ALA A 260 -27.70 -12.90 -6.78
N PRO A 261 -28.67 -13.07 -5.86
CA PRO A 261 -28.61 -14.07 -4.78
C PRO A 261 -28.38 -15.50 -5.28
N ASN A 262 -28.46 -15.69 -6.58
CA ASN A 262 -27.94 -16.79 -7.34
C ASN A 262 -27.71 -16.20 -8.75
N PRO A 263 -26.56 -16.35 -9.43
CA PRO A 263 -26.43 -15.95 -10.85
C PRO A 263 -27.52 -16.61 -11.74
N PHE A 264 -28.21 -17.60 -11.19
CA PHE A 264 -29.25 -18.42 -11.79
C PHE A 264 -30.64 -18.26 -11.14
N SER A 265 -30.89 -17.23 -10.31
CA SER A 265 -32.27 -16.89 -9.91
C SER A 265 -32.91 -16.09 -11.02
N PHE A 266 -33.53 -16.81 -11.95
CA PHE A 266 -34.39 -16.24 -12.98
C PHE A 266 -35.68 -15.79 -12.31
N ASP A 267 -35.75 -14.54 -11.86
CA ASP A 267 -37.06 -13.90 -11.85
C ASP A 267 -37.48 -13.75 -13.31
N GLU A 268 -38.65 -14.30 -13.65
CA GLU A 268 -39.22 -14.32 -15.01
C GLU A 268 -39.48 -12.91 -15.59
N SER A 269 -39.11 -11.84 -14.88
CA SER A 269 -39.34 -10.45 -15.26
C SER A 269 -38.17 -9.75 -15.96
N ASP A 270 -36.95 -10.31 -15.93
CA ASP A 270 -35.75 -9.55 -16.30
C ASP A 270 -35.07 -10.12 -17.56
N GLU A 271 -35.48 -9.59 -18.71
CA GLU A 271 -34.97 -9.81 -20.08
C GLU A 271 -33.54 -9.26 -20.31
N GLU A 272 -32.57 -9.57 -19.43
CA GLU A 272 -31.17 -9.17 -19.65
C GLU A 272 -30.24 -10.38 -19.88
N PRO A 273 -29.62 -10.50 -21.08
CA PRO A 273 -28.85 -11.68 -21.50
C PRO A 273 -27.43 -11.79 -20.88
N GLU A 274 -26.98 -10.82 -20.09
CA GLU A 274 -25.58 -10.70 -19.63
C GLU A 274 -25.25 -11.47 -18.33
N LYS A 275 -26.24 -12.11 -17.69
CA LYS A 275 -26.14 -12.64 -16.31
C LYS A 275 -25.11 -13.76 -16.10
N PHE A 276 -24.76 -14.52 -17.13
CA PHE A 276 -23.79 -15.63 -17.02
C PHE A 276 -22.32 -15.19 -17.11
N SER A 277 -22.05 -13.92 -17.41
CA SER A 277 -20.69 -13.40 -17.63
C SER A 277 -20.14 -12.56 -16.47
N VAL A 278 -20.97 -12.29 -15.45
CA VAL A 278 -20.60 -11.40 -14.35
C VAL A 278 -19.97 -12.21 -13.22
N PHE A 279 -18.64 -12.17 -13.14
CA PHE A 279 -17.92 -12.66 -11.96
C PHE A 279 -18.23 -11.78 -10.74
N PRO A 280 -18.24 -12.35 -9.52
CA PRO A 280 -18.41 -11.55 -8.33
C PRO A 280 -17.18 -10.65 -8.15
N PHE A 281 -17.42 -9.35 -8.01
CA PHE A 281 -16.40 -8.32 -7.86
C PHE A 281 -16.58 -7.58 -6.52
N GLY A 282 -15.51 -6.96 -6.00
CA GLY A 282 -15.56 -6.19 -4.77
C GLY A 282 -14.82 -6.84 -3.60
N ALA A 283 -14.82 -6.15 -2.46
CA ALA A 283 -14.10 -6.56 -1.26
C ALA A 283 -14.91 -7.55 -0.42
N LEU A 284 -14.26 -8.61 0.07
CA LEU A 284 -14.80 -9.62 0.99
C LEU A 284 -15.10 -9.04 2.37
N CYS A 285 -14.38 -7.99 2.75
CA CYS A 285 -14.51 -7.26 4.00
C CYS A 285 -14.43 -5.74 3.74
N GLU A 286 -14.76 -4.94 4.76
CA GLU A 286 -14.59 -3.49 4.69
C GLU A 286 -13.13 -3.14 4.40
N PRO A 287 -12.81 -2.50 3.26
CA PRO A 287 -11.44 -2.16 2.90
C PRO A 287 -10.89 -0.98 3.70
N VAL A 288 -11.72 -0.23 4.43
CA VAL A 288 -11.29 0.88 5.26
C VAL A 288 -10.86 0.37 6.65
N GLU A 289 -9.57 0.52 7.00
CA GLU A 289 -9.03 0.15 8.31
C GLU A 289 -9.48 1.17 9.38
N GLU A 290 -9.40 2.46 9.05
CA GLU A 290 -9.72 3.55 9.97
C GLU A 290 -10.16 4.84 9.26
N LEU A 291 -10.98 5.61 9.97
CA LEU A 291 -11.31 6.99 9.62
C LEU A 291 -10.70 7.92 10.66
N ILE A 292 -9.97 8.93 10.20
CA ILE A 292 -9.38 9.97 11.04
C ILE A 292 -10.05 11.29 10.70
N LEU A 293 -10.77 11.87 11.68
CA LEU A 293 -11.30 13.22 11.59
C LEU A 293 -10.32 14.19 12.23
N TYR A 294 -10.00 15.25 11.49
CA TYR A 294 -9.15 16.34 11.93
C TYR A 294 -9.97 17.62 12.07
N CYS A 295 -9.95 18.20 13.26
CA CYS A 295 -10.50 19.54 13.54
C CYS A 295 -9.32 20.48 13.77
N THR A 296 -9.13 21.48 12.90
CA THR A 296 -7.92 22.31 12.86
C THR A 296 -8.20 23.79 13.03
N TRP A 297 -7.43 24.43 13.92
CA TRP A 297 -7.30 25.86 14.15
C TRP A 297 -5.90 26.29 13.72
N PRO A 298 -5.71 26.81 12.50
CA PRO A 298 -4.38 26.96 11.92
C PRO A 298 -3.54 28.09 12.52
N HIS A 299 -4.17 29.19 12.93
CA HIS A 299 -3.46 30.40 13.38
C HIS A 299 -4.34 31.12 14.39
N VAL A 300 -4.16 30.79 15.67
CA VAL A 300 -4.94 31.38 16.76
C VAL A 300 -3.98 32.01 17.76
N ALA A 301 -4.25 33.26 18.12
CA ALA A 301 -3.48 33.96 19.12
C ALA A 301 -3.80 33.38 20.52
N ASP A 302 -2.75 33.18 21.32
CA ASP A 302 -2.84 32.58 22.66
C ASP A 302 -3.67 33.41 23.66
N ASN A 303 -3.85 34.71 23.40
CA ASN A 303 -4.70 35.58 24.21
C ASN A 303 -6.20 35.52 23.85
N VAL A 304 -6.56 34.87 22.75
CA VAL A 304 -7.96 34.73 22.28
C VAL A 304 -8.59 33.42 22.73
N VAL A 305 -7.79 32.36 22.86
CA VAL A 305 -8.27 31.02 23.23
C VAL A 305 -7.67 30.55 24.53
N ILE A 306 -8.51 29.88 25.31
CA ILE A 306 -8.15 29.30 26.59
C ILE A 306 -8.24 27.79 26.45
N ASP A 307 -7.15 27.08 26.73
CA ASP A 307 -7.14 25.63 26.87
C ASP A 307 -6.35 25.22 28.10
N SER A 308 -7.09 24.69 29.07
CA SER A 308 -6.68 24.38 30.43
C SER A 308 -7.40 23.13 30.93
N GLN A 309 -6.96 22.60 32.06
CA GLN A 309 -7.59 21.43 32.67
C GLN A 309 -9.07 21.65 33.04
N THR A 310 -9.46 22.89 33.34
CA THR A 310 -10.83 23.22 33.78
C THR A 310 -11.73 23.65 32.64
N TYR A 311 -11.16 24.17 31.55
CA TYR A 311 -11.90 24.80 30.47
C TYR A 311 -11.07 24.82 29.17
N SER A 312 -11.73 24.54 28.04
CA SER A 312 -11.11 24.52 26.72
C SER A 312 -12.05 25.12 25.67
N ASP A 313 -11.57 26.10 24.90
CA ASP A 313 -12.26 26.67 23.74
C ASP A 313 -12.17 25.77 22.49
N PHE A 314 -11.35 24.72 22.52
CA PHE A 314 -11.17 23.81 21.39
C PHE A 314 -12.30 22.78 21.29
N GLU A 315 -13.52 23.26 21.05
CA GLU A 315 -14.65 22.40 20.71
C GLU A 315 -14.57 21.97 19.24
N PRO A 316 -14.52 20.67 18.92
CA PRO A 316 -14.38 20.21 17.53
C PRO A 316 -15.49 20.72 16.60
N LEU A 317 -16.70 20.96 17.11
CA LEU A 317 -17.80 21.51 16.33
C LEU A 317 -17.57 22.96 15.86
N GLN A 318 -16.77 23.72 16.61
CA GLN A 318 -16.46 25.12 16.33
C GLN A 318 -15.17 25.28 15.51
N ALA A 319 -14.51 24.18 15.13
CA ALA A 319 -13.25 24.24 14.40
C ALA A 319 -13.44 24.85 13.00
N PRO A 320 -12.56 25.78 12.57
CA PRO A 320 -12.72 26.49 11.30
C PRO A 320 -12.42 25.61 10.08
N LYS A 321 -11.62 24.54 10.26
CA LYS A 321 -11.29 23.59 9.19
C LYS A 321 -11.51 22.17 9.68
N TRP A 322 -12.28 21.41 8.89
CA TRP A 322 -12.47 19.99 9.08
C TRP A 322 -11.85 19.25 7.91
N SER A 323 -11.15 18.17 8.18
CA SER A 323 -10.71 17.25 7.15
C SER A 323 -10.88 15.82 7.63
N LEU A 324 -11.35 14.95 6.73
CA LEU A 324 -11.52 13.53 6.99
C LEU A 324 -10.51 12.76 6.14
N ARG A 325 -9.85 11.79 6.74
CA ARG A 325 -8.97 10.85 6.05
C ARG A 325 -9.46 9.44 6.28
N ALA A 326 -9.59 8.69 5.20
CA ALA A 326 -9.75 7.24 5.25
C ALA A 326 -8.39 6.58 5.01
N ARG A 327 -8.03 5.63 5.87
CA ARG A 327 -6.92 4.71 5.62
C ARG A 327 -7.52 3.39 5.17
N PHE A 328 -7.02 2.91 4.04
CA PHE A 328 -7.43 1.65 3.46
C PHE A 328 -6.40 0.58 3.82
N GLU A 329 -6.86 -0.65 3.97
CA GLU A 329 -6.00 -1.82 4.04
C GLU A 329 -5.21 -1.92 2.71
N PRO A 330 -3.88 -2.09 2.73
CA PRO A 330 -3.07 -2.11 1.51
C PRO A 330 -3.40 -3.29 0.59
N LEU A 331 -3.86 -4.42 1.15
CA LEU A 331 -4.22 -5.62 0.42
C LEU A 331 -5.60 -6.11 0.88
N PRO A 332 -6.69 -5.44 0.47
CA PRO A 332 -8.03 -5.88 0.84
C PRO A 332 -8.35 -7.21 0.16
N ALA A 333 -8.91 -8.15 0.90
CA ALA A 333 -9.38 -9.41 0.35
C ALA A 333 -10.52 -9.11 -0.65
N CYS A 334 -10.36 -9.51 -1.91
CA CYS A 334 -11.31 -9.21 -2.98
C CYS A 334 -11.86 -10.50 -3.61
N PHE A 335 -13.18 -10.56 -3.85
CA PHE A 335 -13.86 -11.74 -4.40
C PHE A 335 -13.25 -12.22 -5.72
N LEU A 336 -13.05 -11.32 -6.68
CA LEU A 336 -12.50 -11.67 -7.98
C LEU A 336 -11.05 -12.18 -7.89
N SER A 337 -10.23 -11.58 -7.02
CA SER A 337 -8.85 -12.03 -6.82
C SER A 337 -8.82 -13.44 -6.27
N SER A 338 -9.64 -13.72 -5.25
CA SER A 338 -9.74 -15.05 -4.66
C SER A 338 -10.19 -16.10 -5.67
N ILE A 339 -11.21 -15.82 -6.50
CA ILE A 339 -11.67 -16.75 -7.54
C ILE A 339 -10.58 -17.00 -8.58
N LEU A 340 -9.88 -15.97 -9.03
CA LEU A 340 -8.81 -16.13 -10.01
C LEU A 340 -7.59 -16.86 -9.44
N GLU A 341 -7.23 -16.59 -8.19
CA GLU A 341 -6.15 -17.31 -7.49
C GLU A 341 -6.47 -18.79 -7.32
N GLU A 342 -7.69 -19.11 -6.90
CA GLU A 342 -8.16 -20.50 -6.80
C GLU A 342 -8.17 -21.16 -8.18
N TYR A 343 -8.74 -20.50 -9.20
CA TYR A 343 -8.75 -21.00 -10.57
C TYR A 343 -7.34 -21.26 -11.14
N LEU A 344 -6.39 -20.36 -10.87
CA LEU A 344 -4.99 -20.55 -11.26
C LEU A 344 -4.34 -21.72 -10.53
N HIS A 345 -4.61 -21.89 -9.23
CA HIS A 345 -4.15 -23.05 -8.47
C HIS A 345 -4.70 -24.36 -9.06
N HIS A 346 -5.92 -24.34 -9.61
CA HIS A 346 -6.55 -25.53 -10.19
C HIS A 346 -5.92 -25.99 -11.50
N LEU A 347 -5.23 -25.13 -12.25
CA LEU A 347 -4.49 -25.54 -13.46
C LEU A 347 -3.41 -26.59 -13.14
N GLU A 348 -3.01 -26.71 -11.88
CA GLU A 348 -2.01 -27.68 -11.41
C GLU A 348 -2.63 -28.96 -10.82
N CYS A 349 -3.97 -29.06 -10.76
CA CYS A 349 -4.67 -30.21 -10.20
C CYS A 349 -4.48 -31.47 -11.08
N LYS A 350 -4.14 -32.60 -10.46
CA LYS A 350 -3.91 -33.90 -11.13
C LYS A 350 -4.96 -34.96 -10.78
N THR A 351 -6.01 -34.57 -10.06
CA THR A 351 -7.06 -35.49 -9.61
C THR A 351 -7.89 -35.96 -10.79
N THR A 352 -8.24 -37.24 -10.81
CA THR A 352 -9.01 -37.83 -11.90
C THR A 352 -10.51 -37.52 -11.78
N LEU A 353 -11.23 -37.52 -12.90
CA LEU A 353 -12.68 -37.29 -12.91
C LEU A 353 -13.45 -38.35 -12.10
N SER A 354 -12.97 -39.60 -12.07
CA SER A 354 -13.52 -40.68 -11.24
C SER A 354 -13.38 -40.42 -9.75
N GLU A 355 -12.28 -39.79 -9.32
CA GLU A 355 -12.07 -39.41 -7.91
C GLU A 355 -12.96 -38.22 -7.49
N LEU A 356 -13.32 -37.32 -8.41
CA LEU A 356 -14.13 -36.13 -8.13
C LEU A 356 -15.64 -36.38 -8.14
N LEU A 357 -16.12 -37.28 -9.01
CA LEU A 357 -17.56 -37.55 -9.22
C LEU A 357 -18.00 -38.92 -8.69
N GLY A 358 -17.05 -39.80 -8.37
CA GLY A 358 -17.29 -41.18 -7.96
C GLY A 358 -17.59 -42.12 -9.15
N ASP A 359 -17.25 -43.41 -8.98
CA ASP A 359 -17.39 -44.44 -10.01
C ASP A 359 -18.84 -44.63 -10.52
N SER A 360 -19.84 -44.26 -9.72
CA SER A 360 -21.26 -44.33 -10.09
C SER A 360 -21.65 -43.34 -11.18
N PHE A 361 -20.96 -42.19 -11.29
CA PHE A 361 -21.19 -41.19 -12.32
C PHE A 361 -20.50 -41.58 -13.64
N VAL A 362 -19.33 -42.21 -13.54
CA VAL A 362 -18.57 -42.76 -14.67
C VAL A 362 -19.20 -44.04 -15.23
N GLY A 363 -19.98 -44.78 -14.44
CA GLY A 363 -20.70 -45.98 -14.90
C GLY A 363 -21.75 -45.71 -15.99
N THR A 364 -22.35 -44.52 -16.04
CA THR A 364 -23.17 -44.05 -17.19
C THR A 364 -22.33 -43.68 -18.41
N ALA A 365 -21.04 -43.46 -18.19
CA ALA A 365 -19.97 -43.28 -19.15
C ALA A 365 -19.33 -44.63 -19.56
N ALA A 366 -20.06 -45.76 -19.50
CA ALA A 366 -19.64 -47.04 -20.08
C ALA A 366 -19.34 -47.00 -21.60
N ALA A 367 -19.53 -45.84 -22.26
CA ALA A 367 -19.06 -45.54 -23.60
C ALA A 367 -17.60 -45.02 -23.68
N PHE A 368 -16.90 -44.89 -22.54
CA PHE A 368 -15.49 -44.50 -22.46
C PHE A 368 -14.54 -45.70 -22.26
N GLU A 369 -15.04 -46.88 -21.86
CA GLU A 369 -14.23 -48.09 -21.72
C GLU A 369 -14.06 -48.88 -23.02
N SER A 370 -14.92 -48.68 -24.02
CA SER A 370 -14.70 -49.21 -25.36
C SER A 370 -13.58 -48.42 -26.04
N ASN A 371 -12.52 -49.10 -26.48
CA ASN A 371 -11.45 -48.48 -27.25
C ASN A 371 -12.09 -47.73 -28.44
N PRO A 372 -11.87 -46.42 -28.63
CA PRO A 372 -12.50 -45.66 -29.72
C PRO A 372 -12.12 -46.19 -31.11
N LEU A 373 -11.05 -46.98 -31.21
CA LEU A 373 -10.65 -47.70 -32.42
C LEU A 373 -11.49 -48.96 -32.69
N ASP A 374 -12.19 -49.49 -31.69
CA ASP A 374 -13.11 -50.62 -31.87
C ASP A 374 -14.30 -50.20 -32.73
N LEU A 375 -14.80 -48.96 -32.57
CA LEU A 375 -15.87 -48.41 -33.44
C LEU A 375 -15.46 -48.28 -34.92
N LEU A 376 -14.16 -48.19 -35.19
CA LEU A 376 -13.60 -48.15 -36.55
C LEU A 376 -13.38 -49.54 -37.14
N THR A 377 -13.26 -50.56 -36.29
CA THR A 377 -13.00 -51.95 -36.68
C THR A 377 -14.23 -52.84 -36.55
N GLU A 378 -15.30 -52.35 -35.93
CA GLU A 378 -16.61 -53.01 -35.90
C GLU A 378 -17.17 -53.14 -37.33
N PRO A 379 -17.56 -54.36 -37.74
CA PRO A 379 -18.19 -54.55 -39.04
C PRO A 379 -19.54 -53.82 -39.06
N LYS A 380 -19.76 -52.96 -40.07
CA LYS A 380 -21.05 -52.30 -40.38
C LYS A 380 -22.13 -53.29 -40.86
N LEU A 381 -22.25 -54.44 -40.22
CA LEU A 381 -23.35 -55.37 -40.44
C LEU A 381 -24.42 -55.07 -39.39
N PRO A 382 -25.68 -54.83 -39.81
CA PRO A 382 -26.75 -54.56 -38.87
C PRO A 382 -27.00 -55.83 -38.04
N ILE A 383 -26.69 -55.78 -36.75
CA ILE A 383 -27.14 -56.78 -35.80
C ILE A 383 -28.67 -56.69 -35.74
N LEU A 384 -29.36 -57.83 -35.81
CA LEU A 384 -30.82 -57.96 -35.89
C LEU A 384 -31.61 -57.31 -34.73
N THR A 385 -30.93 -56.73 -33.74
CA THR A 385 -31.48 -55.86 -32.70
C THR A 385 -31.76 -54.42 -33.15
N SER A 386 -31.31 -54.01 -34.35
CA SER A 386 -31.51 -52.66 -34.90
C SER A 386 -32.85 -52.43 -35.62
N VAL A 387 -33.74 -53.43 -35.66
CA VAL A 387 -35.02 -53.38 -36.41
C VAL A 387 -36.26 -53.49 -35.51
N LEU A 388 -36.21 -52.91 -34.30
CA LEU A 388 -37.42 -52.68 -33.49
C LEU A 388 -37.61 -51.17 -33.22
N PRO A 389 -38.64 -50.54 -33.81
CA PRO A 389 -38.94 -49.13 -33.59
C PRO A 389 -39.82 -48.98 -32.34
N THR A 390 -39.29 -48.43 -31.25
CA THR A 390 -40.11 -47.87 -30.16
C THR A 390 -39.38 -46.78 -29.38
N LEU A 391 -39.40 -45.57 -29.93
CA LEU A 391 -39.75 -44.42 -29.08
C LEU A 391 -41.12 -44.69 -28.44
N SER A 392 -41.27 -44.32 -27.17
CA SER A 392 -42.48 -44.45 -26.33
C SER A 392 -42.75 -45.80 -25.66
N ARG A 393 -42.02 -46.08 -24.58
CA ARG A 393 -42.55 -46.60 -23.29
C ARG A 393 -41.48 -46.55 -22.20
N ARG A 394 -41.10 -45.34 -21.77
CA ARG A 394 -40.44 -45.14 -20.47
C ARG A 394 -41.54 -44.90 -19.43
N SER A 395 -42.28 -45.96 -19.12
CA SER A 395 -43.13 -46.03 -17.94
C SER A 395 -43.06 -47.45 -17.40
N THR A 396 -42.88 -47.54 -16.08
CA THR A 396 -42.78 -48.75 -15.25
C THR A 396 -41.44 -49.50 -15.27
N ARG A 397 -40.40 -48.91 -14.67
CA ARG A 397 -39.41 -49.66 -13.87
C ARG A 397 -38.72 -48.73 -12.88
N LYS A 398 -39.17 -48.84 -11.63
CA LYS A 398 -38.59 -48.39 -10.34
C LYS A 398 -37.47 -47.34 -10.41
N ASP A 399 -37.83 -46.13 -9.96
CA ASP A 399 -36.92 -45.14 -9.37
C ASP A 399 -36.11 -45.76 -8.22
N SER A 400 -34.82 -45.95 -8.45
CA SER A 400 -33.76 -45.76 -7.46
C SER A 400 -32.42 -45.88 -8.19
N GLN A 401 -31.59 -44.84 -8.12
CA GLN A 401 -30.25 -44.71 -8.74
C GLN A 401 -30.20 -44.04 -10.13
N LYS A 402 -30.80 -42.85 -10.26
CA LYS A 402 -30.07 -41.78 -10.96
C LYS A 402 -29.27 -41.04 -9.89
N SER A 403 -27.95 -41.14 -9.94
CA SER A 403 -27.06 -40.28 -9.15
C SER A 403 -27.32 -38.85 -9.58
N SER A 404 -28.05 -38.09 -8.75
CA SER A 404 -28.10 -36.64 -8.87
C SER A 404 -26.67 -36.13 -8.76
N GLY A 405 -26.16 -35.48 -9.80
CA GLY A 405 -24.86 -34.83 -9.74
C GLY A 405 -24.85 -33.69 -8.70
N PRO A 406 -23.68 -33.09 -8.43
CA PRO A 406 -23.55 -31.96 -7.52
C PRO A 406 -24.34 -30.72 -7.96
N ILE A 407 -24.62 -30.59 -9.26
CA ILE A 407 -25.46 -29.54 -9.85
C ILE A 407 -26.86 -30.11 -10.08
N ARG A 408 -27.91 -29.35 -9.77
CA ARG A 408 -29.30 -29.75 -10.08
C ARG A 408 -29.53 -29.78 -11.59
N ASP A 409 -30.21 -30.80 -12.09
CA ASP A 409 -30.48 -31.01 -13.53
C ASP A 409 -31.05 -29.77 -14.23
N GLU A 410 -31.96 -29.03 -13.58
CA GLU A 410 -32.56 -27.81 -14.12
C GLU A 410 -31.53 -26.69 -14.37
N GLN A 411 -30.52 -26.57 -13.51
CA GLN A 411 -29.48 -25.54 -13.61
C GLN A 411 -28.43 -25.96 -14.63
N LEU A 412 -28.08 -27.25 -14.66
CA LEU A 412 -27.16 -27.81 -15.63
C LEU A 412 -27.67 -27.67 -17.07
N MET A 413 -28.96 -27.96 -17.29
CA MET A 413 -29.58 -27.78 -18.62
C MET A 413 -29.54 -26.32 -19.08
N LYS A 414 -29.75 -25.35 -18.18
CA LYS A 414 -29.64 -23.92 -18.51
C LYS A 414 -28.20 -23.52 -18.87
N MET A 415 -27.21 -24.03 -18.15
CA MET A 415 -25.79 -23.83 -18.48
C MET A 415 -25.44 -24.40 -19.86
N LEU A 416 -25.96 -25.60 -20.18
CA LEU A 416 -25.75 -26.22 -21.49
C LEU A 416 -26.45 -25.43 -22.61
N TYR A 417 -27.66 -24.91 -22.40
CA TYR A 417 -28.33 -24.05 -23.39
C TYR A 417 -27.64 -22.70 -23.57
N TYR A 418 -26.94 -22.17 -22.56
CA TYR A 418 -26.11 -20.98 -22.70
C TYR A 418 -24.84 -21.25 -23.55
N LEU A 419 -24.22 -22.42 -23.40
CA LEU A 419 -23.09 -22.85 -24.22
C LEU A 419 -23.51 -23.25 -25.64
N PHE A 420 -24.68 -23.88 -25.75
CA PHE A 420 -25.21 -24.48 -26.96
C PHE A 420 -26.63 -23.96 -27.26
N PRO A 421 -26.74 -22.68 -27.68
CA PRO A 421 -28.02 -22.03 -27.96
C PRO A 421 -28.81 -22.67 -29.12
N ASP A 422 -28.16 -23.50 -29.93
CA ASP A 422 -28.70 -24.25 -31.07
C ASP A 422 -29.52 -25.49 -30.64
N ALA A 423 -29.37 -25.94 -29.39
CA ALA A 423 -30.10 -27.09 -28.86
C ALA A 423 -31.57 -26.77 -28.50
N GLN A 424 -31.97 -25.50 -28.53
CA GLN A 424 -33.33 -25.03 -28.23
C GLN A 424 -33.98 -24.42 -29.49
N GLU A 425 -35.26 -24.74 -29.74
CA GLU A 425 -36.01 -24.21 -30.91
C GLU A 425 -36.18 -22.68 -30.85
N GLU A 426 -36.30 -22.11 -29.64
CA GLU A 426 -36.30 -20.67 -29.36
C GLU A 426 -35.07 -20.29 -28.53
N SER A 427 -34.01 -19.82 -29.19
CA SER A 427 -32.74 -19.52 -28.54
C SER A 427 -32.79 -18.24 -27.71
N GLN A 428 -32.51 -18.34 -26.41
CA GLN A 428 -32.46 -17.19 -25.50
C GLN A 428 -31.11 -16.46 -25.53
N HIS A 429 -30.03 -17.10 -25.96
CA HIS A 429 -28.65 -16.58 -25.88
C HIS A 429 -27.83 -16.85 -27.15
N PRO A 430 -28.24 -16.33 -28.33
CA PRO A 430 -27.46 -16.48 -29.56
C PRO A 430 -26.07 -15.84 -29.42
N TYR A 431 -25.08 -16.42 -30.09
CA TYR A 431 -23.72 -15.87 -30.15
C TYR A 431 -23.72 -14.57 -30.94
N GLN A 432 -23.16 -13.50 -30.34
CA GLN A 432 -22.98 -12.21 -30.98
C GLN A 432 -21.57 -12.15 -31.56
N MET A 433 -21.41 -12.65 -32.79
CA MET A 433 -20.12 -12.55 -33.48
C MET A 433 -19.88 -11.11 -33.93
N ALA A 434 -18.88 -10.45 -33.35
CA ALA A 434 -18.42 -9.15 -33.82
C ALA A 434 -17.74 -9.33 -35.19
N GLU A 435 -18.42 -8.92 -36.27
CA GLU A 435 -17.97 -9.14 -37.65
C GLU A 435 -16.62 -8.47 -38.01
N ASN A 436 -16.03 -7.66 -37.13
CA ASN A 436 -14.78 -6.92 -37.39
C ASN A 436 -13.89 -6.69 -36.15
N GLU A 437 -13.45 -7.75 -35.45
CA GLU A 437 -12.33 -7.59 -34.51
C GLU A 437 -10.99 -7.61 -35.24
N ILE A 438 -10.27 -6.48 -35.19
CA ILE A 438 -8.89 -6.38 -35.68
C ILE A 438 -8.04 -7.36 -34.86
N TYR A 439 -7.41 -8.32 -35.53
CA TYR A 439 -6.53 -9.30 -34.90
C TYR A 439 -5.41 -8.59 -34.12
N ASP A 440 -5.46 -8.70 -32.79
CA ASP A 440 -4.44 -8.18 -31.89
C ASP A 440 -3.40 -9.28 -31.59
N PRO A 441 -2.16 -9.15 -32.10
CA PRO A 441 -1.11 -10.15 -31.87
C PRO A 441 -0.69 -10.28 -30.40
N LEU A 442 -1.10 -9.37 -29.51
CA LEU A 442 -0.86 -9.49 -28.07
C LEU A 442 -1.90 -10.38 -27.37
N LYS A 443 -3.01 -10.74 -28.05
CA LYS A 443 -4.15 -11.51 -27.52
C LYS A 443 -4.19 -12.98 -27.97
N ILE A 444 -3.07 -13.52 -28.45
CA ILE A 444 -2.98 -14.89 -29.02
C ILE A 444 -3.45 -16.00 -28.05
N LYS A 445 -3.34 -15.77 -26.74
CA LYS A 445 -3.75 -16.74 -25.69
C LYS A 445 -5.13 -16.45 -25.08
N SER A 446 -5.80 -15.37 -25.49
CA SER A 446 -7.14 -15.02 -24.99
C SER A 446 -8.20 -15.39 -26.01
N ALA A 447 -9.35 -15.85 -25.53
CA ALA A 447 -10.52 -16.08 -26.37
C ALA A 447 -11.22 -14.75 -26.70
N SER A 448 -11.89 -14.66 -27.86
CA SER A 448 -12.68 -13.48 -28.22
C SER A 448 -13.88 -13.30 -27.27
N PRO A 449 -14.35 -12.05 -27.10
CA PRO A 449 -15.55 -11.79 -26.34
C PRO A 449 -16.73 -12.59 -26.91
N ASP A 450 -17.54 -13.14 -26.02
CA ASP A 450 -18.70 -14.00 -26.30
C ASP A 450 -18.40 -15.36 -26.95
N SER A 451 -17.13 -15.75 -27.14
CA SER A 451 -16.78 -17.07 -27.70
C SER A 451 -17.19 -18.24 -26.79
N LEU A 452 -17.35 -19.43 -27.38
CA LEU A 452 -17.62 -20.68 -26.63
C LEU A 452 -16.59 -20.91 -25.52
N VAL A 453 -15.31 -20.64 -25.79
CA VAL A 453 -14.22 -20.82 -24.83
C VAL A 453 -14.34 -19.85 -23.67
N GLN A 454 -14.70 -18.59 -23.92
CA GLN A 454 -14.94 -17.62 -22.86
C GLN A 454 -16.17 -18.00 -22.03
N ARG A 455 -17.31 -18.29 -22.67
CA ARG A 455 -18.54 -18.71 -21.99
C ARG A 455 -18.32 -19.94 -21.11
N LEU A 456 -17.59 -20.93 -21.61
CA LEU A 456 -17.20 -22.13 -20.86
C LEU A 456 -16.29 -21.80 -19.68
N SER A 457 -15.26 -20.97 -19.89
CA SER A 457 -14.34 -20.59 -18.81
C SER A 457 -15.06 -19.85 -17.67
N ALA A 458 -16.00 -18.96 -18.00
CA ALA A 458 -16.82 -18.24 -17.03
C ALA A 458 -17.75 -19.18 -16.26
N LEU A 459 -18.45 -20.07 -16.95
CA LEU A 459 -19.33 -21.04 -16.31
C LEU A 459 -18.58 -22.02 -15.40
N LEU A 460 -17.38 -22.48 -15.79
CA LEU A 460 -16.58 -23.38 -14.96
C LEU A 460 -16.15 -22.71 -13.65
N ALA A 461 -15.72 -21.44 -13.72
CA ALA A 461 -15.36 -20.67 -12.53
C ALA A 461 -16.58 -20.35 -11.63
N ILE A 462 -17.74 -20.08 -12.21
CA ILE A 462 -19.00 -19.89 -11.45
C ILE A 462 -19.47 -21.20 -10.81
N CYS A 463 -19.37 -22.33 -11.53
CA CYS A 463 -19.73 -23.65 -11.02
C CYS A 463 -18.91 -24.04 -9.79
N TYR A 464 -17.62 -23.73 -9.82
CA TYR A 464 -16.73 -23.96 -8.71
C TYR A 464 -17.18 -23.19 -7.46
N GLU A 465 -17.42 -21.88 -7.59
CA GLU A 465 -17.78 -21.02 -6.45
C GLU A 465 -19.15 -21.37 -5.83
N TYR A 466 -20.18 -21.57 -6.67
CA TYR A 466 -21.57 -21.62 -6.18
C TYR A 466 -22.17 -23.02 -6.02
N PHE A 467 -21.64 -24.06 -6.68
CA PHE A 467 -22.31 -25.38 -6.78
C PHE A 467 -21.56 -26.55 -6.14
N GLY A 468 -20.48 -26.29 -5.41
CA GLY A 468 -19.76 -27.32 -4.66
C GLY A 468 -18.38 -27.65 -5.21
N GLY A 469 -17.65 -26.63 -5.69
CA GLY A 469 -16.23 -26.72 -6.00
C GLY A 469 -15.92 -27.69 -7.14
N TYR A 470 -14.89 -28.51 -6.93
CA TYR A 470 -14.34 -29.42 -7.95
C TYR A 470 -15.34 -30.41 -8.51
N ALA A 471 -16.28 -30.91 -7.70
CA ALA A 471 -17.27 -31.87 -8.16
C ALA A 471 -18.24 -31.23 -9.17
N ALA A 472 -18.65 -29.97 -8.93
CA ALA A 472 -19.53 -29.24 -9.84
C ALA A 472 -18.84 -28.91 -11.17
N MET A 473 -17.59 -28.45 -11.11
CA MET A 473 -16.78 -28.20 -12.30
C MET A 473 -16.59 -29.47 -13.14
N ALA A 474 -16.26 -30.59 -12.50
CA ALA A 474 -16.11 -31.89 -13.16
C ALA A 474 -17.42 -32.36 -13.81
N HIS A 475 -18.55 -32.15 -13.14
CA HIS A 475 -19.87 -32.51 -13.65
C HIS A 475 -20.21 -31.73 -14.93
N LEU A 476 -20.04 -30.40 -14.91
CA LEU A 476 -20.26 -29.56 -16.10
C LEU A 476 -19.30 -29.93 -17.24
N TRP A 477 -18.02 -30.17 -16.93
CA TRP A 477 -17.02 -30.57 -17.92
C TRP A 477 -17.37 -31.91 -18.58
N MET A 478 -17.87 -32.89 -17.81
CA MET A 478 -18.27 -34.18 -18.35
C MET A 478 -19.45 -34.04 -19.33
N GLU A 479 -20.50 -33.31 -18.97
CA GLU A 479 -21.65 -33.09 -19.84
C GLU A 479 -21.26 -32.28 -21.09
N PHE A 480 -20.44 -31.24 -20.94
CA PHE A 480 -19.88 -30.50 -22.06
C PHE A 480 -19.11 -31.41 -23.03
N ALA A 481 -18.26 -32.30 -22.51
CA ALA A 481 -17.49 -33.24 -23.33
C ALA A 481 -18.36 -34.27 -24.04
N GLN A 482 -19.41 -34.77 -23.39
CA GLN A 482 -20.38 -35.69 -24.00
C GLN A 482 -21.14 -35.01 -25.13
N GLU A 483 -21.57 -33.77 -24.92
CA GLU A 483 -22.33 -32.99 -25.87
C GLU A 483 -21.45 -32.54 -27.07
N MET A 484 -20.17 -32.24 -26.84
CA MET A 484 -19.17 -32.05 -27.89
C MET A 484 -18.94 -33.32 -28.72
N ARG A 485 -18.82 -34.48 -28.07
CA ARG A 485 -18.70 -35.78 -28.74
C ARG A 485 -19.91 -36.06 -29.62
N TYR A 486 -21.11 -35.83 -29.09
CA TYR A 486 -22.37 -35.99 -29.82
C TYR A 486 -22.42 -35.10 -31.09
N ARG A 487 -22.00 -33.82 -30.99
CA ARG A 487 -21.92 -32.93 -32.15
C ARG A 487 -20.91 -33.40 -33.19
N VAL A 488 -19.72 -33.83 -32.76
CA VAL A 488 -18.66 -34.33 -33.66
C VAL A 488 -19.12 -35.61 -34.38
N GLU A 489 -19.68 -36.58 -33.65
CA GLU A 489 -20.17 -37.84 -34.22
C GLU A 489 -21.30 -37.63 -35.24
N ARG A 490 -22.10 -36.57 -35.08
CA ARG A 490 -23.22 -36.22 -35.96
C ARG A 490 -22.93 -35.12 -36.98
N CYS A 491 -21.69 -34.62 -37.02
CA CYS A 491 -21.28 -33.51 -37.89
C CYS A 491 -22.14 -32.24 -37.71
N ILE A 492 -22.55 -31.96 -36.47
CA ILE A 492 -23.26 -30.72 -36.11
C ILE A 492 -22.21 -29.62 -35.91
N GLN A 493 -22.46 -28.43 -36.47
CA GLN A 493 -21.57 -27.29 -36.31
C GLN A 493 -21.54 -26.83 -34.84
N ILE A 494 -20.35 -26.61 -34.30
CA ILE A 494 -20.19 -26.07 -32.95
C ILE A 494 -20.49 -24.57 -33.00
N PRO A 495 -21.43 -24.06 -32.17
CA PRO A 495 -21.77 -22.65 -32.16
C PRO A 495 -20.71 -21.84 -31.37
N GLY A 496 -20.47 -20.59 -31.82
CA GLY A 496 -19.57 -19.62 -31.17
C GLY A 496 -18.18 -19.54 -31.74
#